data_AF-A0A2H0PN95-F1
#
_entry.id   AF-A0A2H0PN95-F1
#
_cell.length_a   1.000
_cell.length_b   1.000
_cell.length_c   1.000
_cell.angle_alpha   90.00
_cell.angle_beta   90.00
_cell.angle_gamma   90.00
#
_symmetry.space_group_name_H-M   'P 1'
#
loop_
_entity.id
_entity.type
_entity.pdbx_description
1 polymer ?
#
loop_
_entity_poly.entity_id
_entity_poly.type
_entity_poly.pdbx_seq_one_letter_code
_entity_poly.pdbx_strand_id
1 'polypeptide(L)'
;MNPIIQFWLAYWKNEGLSFPKIDPLLVKTIIAVESSFRPKADPKSKHSSAYGLMQITNQSRRVLRGDPDKNGYRELRSQYLRVSREDLEDPVVNIGAGIRVLAHKHRLRKSEKGDPLYNMVKAYYSWNKDGDDYAKKVFELYKASKKSN
;
A
#
# COMPACT_ATOMS: atom_id res chain seq x y z
N MET A 1 -2.77 16.56 -1.93
CA MET A 1 -2.95 15.09 -1.78
C MET A 1 -3.45 14.41 -3.06
N ASN A 2 -4.61 14.79 -3.64
CA ASN A 2 -5.12 14.15 -4.87
C ASN A 2 -4.12 14.16 -6.05
N PRO A 3 -3.47 15.29 -6.38
CA PRO A 3 -2.48 15.31 -7.48
C PRO A 3 -1.28 14.40 -7.24
N ILE A 4 -0.81 14.31 -5.99
CA ILE A 4 0.31 13.43 -5.60
C ILE A 4 -0.05 11.95 -5.78
N ILE A 5 -1.25 11.55 -5.33
CA ILE A 5 -1.73 10.18 -5.50
C ILE A 5 -1.90 9.86 -7.00
N GLN A 6 -2.50 10.77 -7.77
CA GLN A 6 -2.65 10.59 -9.21
C GLN A 6 -1.31 10.48 -9.92
N PHE A 7 -0.34 11.33 -9.57
CA PHE A 7 1.02 11.26 -10.09
C PHE A 7 1.62 9.88 -9.86
N TRP A 8 1.62 9.36 -8.63
CA TRP A 8 2.21 8.06 -8.33
C TRP A 8 1.47 6.89 -8.99
N LEU A 9 0.13 6.95 -9.06
CA LEU A 9 -0.66 5.96 -9.80
C LEU A 9 -0.27 5.93 -11.29
N ALA A 10 -0.10 7.11 -11.91
CA ALA A 10 0.30 7.24 -13.30
C ALA A 10 1.76 6.79 -13.52
N TYR A 11 2.68 7.26 -12.68
CA TYR A 11 4.09 6.89 -12.71
C TYR A 11 4.28 5.38 -12.67
N TRP A 12 3.71 4.70 -11.66
CA TRP A 12 3.88 3.25 -11.53
C TRP A 12 3.26 2.45 -12.68
N LYS A 13 2.15 2.94 -13.24
CA LYS A 13 1.55 2.33 -14.43
C LYS A 13 2.49 2.49 -15.65
N ASN A 14 3.08 3.67 -15.82
CA ASN A 14 4.04 3.93 -16.90
C ASN A 14 5.33 3.11 -16.76
N GLU A 15 5.76 2.84 -15.52
CA GLU A 15 6.85 1.91 -15.20
C GLU A 15 6.48 0.43 -15.41
N GLY A 16 5.27 0.14 -15.92
CA GLY A 16 4.84 -1.21 -16.29
C GLY A 16 4.24 -2.04 -15.15
N LEU A 17 3.88 -1.43 -14.02
CA LEU A 17 3.14 -2.14 -12.98
C LEU A 17 1.67 -2.35 -13.37
N SER A 18 1.20 -3.57 -13.14
CA SER A 18 -0.20 -3.95 -13.34
C SER A 18 -0.94 -3.92 -12.00
N PHE A 19 -2.01 -3.14 -11.91
CA PHE A 19 -2.97 -3.14 -10.82
C PHE A 19 -4.33 -2.64 -11.33
N PRO A 20 -5.45 -2.94 -10.63
CA PRO A 20 -6.77 -2.47 -11.02
C PRO A 20 -6.83 -0.94 -11.05
N LYS A 21 -7.82 -0.35 -11.73
CA LYS A 21 -8.02 1.11 -11.66
C LYS A 21 -8.29 1.52 -10.20
N ILE A 22 -7.38 2.31 -9.62
CA ILE A 22 -7.50 2.82 -8.26
C ILE A 22 -8.03 4.25 -8.31
N ASP A 23 -9.13 4.49 -7.60
CA ASP A 23 -9.61 5.85 -7.32
C ASP A 23 -8.67 6.52 -6.29
N PRO A 24 -8.18 7.75 -6.53
CA PRO A 24 -7.38 8.47 -5.54
C PRO A 24 -8.05 8.59 -4.16
N LEU A 25 -9.37 8.63 -4.11
CA LEU A 25 -10.12 8.61 -2.85
C LEU A 25 -9.90 7.31 -2.07
N LEU A 26 -9.78 6.16 -2.74
CA LEU A 26 -9.50 4.89 -2.06
C LEU A 26 -8.14 4.93 -1.35
N VAL A 27 -7.11 5.50 -2.00
CA VAL A 27 -5.78 5.66 -1.39
C VAL A 27 -5.85 6.61 -0.19
N LYS A 28 -6.62 7.70 -0.28
CA LYS A 28 -6.88 8.58 0.87
C LYS A 28 -7.55 7.83 2.02
N THR A 29 -8.51 6.96 1.73
CA THR A 29 -9.17 6.16 2.76
C THR A 29 -8.20 5.17 3.41
N ILE A 30 -7.29 4.56 2.65
CA ILE A 30 -6.21 3.73 3.20
C ILE A 30 -5.35 4.57 4.15
N ILE A 31 -4.89 5.75 3.74
CA ILE A 31 -4.11 6.67 4.60
C ILE A 31 -4.89 7.02 5.88
N ALA A 32 -6.19 7.30 5.78
CA ALA A 32 -7.04 7.59 6.93
C ALA A 32 -7.07 6.42 7.93
N VAL A 33 -7.20 5.19 7.44
CA VAL A 33 -7.23 3.97 8.26
C VAL A 33 -5.84 3.59 8.80
N GLU A 34 -4.78 3.93 8.08
CA GLU A 34 -3.41 3.61 8.49
C GLU A 34 -2.86 4.58 9.52
N SER A 35 -2.99 5.87 9.28
CA SER A 35 -2.29 6.91 10.04
C SER A 35 -3.19 8.03 10.55
N SER A 36 -4.46 8.06 10.12
CA SER A 36 -5.35 9.20 10.30
C SER A 36 -4.71 10.49 9.74
N PHE A 37 -4.02 10.37 8.60
CA PHE A 37 -3.26 11.45 7.94
C PHE A 37 -2.11 12.03 8.77
N ARG A 38 -1.63 11.33 9.79
CA ARG A 38 -0.46 11.76 10.59
C ARG A 38 0.82 11.20 9.97
N PRO A 39 1.73 12.02 9.41
CA PRO A 39 2.96 11.53 8.80
C PRO A 39 3.88 10.82 9.80
N LYS A 40 3.83 11.22 11.07
CA LYS A 40 4.58 10.58 12.16
C LYS A 40 3.64 9.75 13.04
N ALA A 41 2.70 9.02 12.43
CA ALA A 41 1.82 8.13 13.18
C ALA A 41 2.62 7.03 13.88
N ASP A 42 2.33 6.83 15.16
CA ASP A 42 2.86 5.69 15.89
C ASP A 42 2.44 4.39 15.21
N PRO A 43 3.35 3.40 15.12
CA PRO A 43 2.99 2.09 14.61
C PRO A 43 1.86 1.49 15.44
N LYS A 44 0.91 0.81 14.77
CA LYS A 44 -0.26 0.18 15.42
C LYS A 44 0.07 -0.85 16.51
N SER A 45 1.33 -1.27 16.64
CA SER A 45 1.82 -2.10 17.73
C SER A 45 3.23 -1.66 18.17
N LYS A 46 3.56 -1.87 19.46
CA LYS A 46 4.87 -1.51 20.05
C LYS A 46 6.08 -2.16 19.37
N HIS A 47 5.86 -3.24 18.61
CA HIS A 47 6.90 -3.97 17.88
C HIS A 47 6.83 -3.74 16.35
N SER A 48 5.91 -2.91 15.88
CA SER A 48 5.77 -2.64 14.45
C SER A 48 6.81 -1.62 13.98
N SER A 49 7.35 -1.89 12.80
CA SER A 49 8.31 -1.04 12.10
C SER A 49 7.65 -0.27 10.97
N ALA A 50 6.37 0.06 11.13
CA ALA A 50 5.59 0.79 10.15
C ALA A 50 5.85 2.30 10.24
N TYR A 51 6.00 2.95 9.08
CA TYR A 51 6.31 4.39 9.00
C TYR A 51 5.40 5.13 8.02
N GLY A 52 5.11 6.39 8.34
CA GLY A 52 4.46 7.32 7.44
C GLY A 52 2.97 7.11 7.24
N LEU A 53 2.43 7.83 6.26
CA LEU A 53 1.00 7.91 5.97
C LEU A 53 0.34 6.56 5.65
N MET A 54 1.06 5.69 4.95
CA MET A 54 0.60 4.38 4.52
C MET A 54 1.21 3.23 5.35
N GLN A 55 1.93 3.54 6.44
CA GLN A 55 2.43 2.55 7.40
C GLN A 55 3.31 1.46 6.75
N ILE A 56 4.32 1.88 6.00
CA ILE A 56 5.25 0.98 5.29
C ILE A 56 6.19 0.30 6.29
N THR A 57 6.17 -1.04 6.34
CA THR A 57 6.99 -1.83 7.26
C THR A 57 8.41 -2.07 6.73
N ASN A 58 9.33 -2.43 7.62
CA ASN A 58 10.66 -2.92 7.23
C ASN A 58 10.59 -4.10 6.26
N GLN A 59 9.63 -4.99 6.45
CA GLN A 59 9.41 -6.14 5.57
C GLN A 59 8.99 -5.69 4.17
N SER A 60 8.01 -4.78 4.07
CA SER A 60 7.59 -4.21 2.79
C SER A 60 8.75 -3.52 2.09
N ARG A 61 9.53 -2.70 2.81
CA ARG A 61 10.72 -2.04 2.28
C ARG A 61 11.77 -3.02 1.77
N ARG A 62 12.05 -4.11 2.50
CA ARG A 62 12.96 -5.19 2.06
C ARG A 62 12.50 -5.79 0.73
N VAL A 63 11.20 -6.10 0.62
CA VAL A 63 10.61 -6.61 -0.63
C VAL A 63 10.75 -5.60 -1.77
N LEU A 64 10.49 -4.31 -1.52
CA LEU A 64 10.61 -3.27 -2.54
C LEU A 64 12.04 -3.09 -3.06
N ARG A 65 13.06 -3.29 -2.21
CA ARG A 65 14.47 -3.25 -2.61
C ARG A 65 14.89 -4.46 -3.46
N GLY A 66 14.06 -5.51 -3.51
CA GLY A 66 14.39 -6.76 -4.15
C GLY A 66 15.36 -7.63 -3.35
N ASP A 67 15.49 -7.36 -2.05
CA ASP A 67 16.36 -8.14 -1.17
C ASP A 67 15.77 -9.55 -1.00
N PRO A 68 16.60 -10.60 -1.00
CA PRO A 68 16.14 -11.96 -0.73
C PRO A 68 15.62 -12.07 0.71
N ASP A 69 14.71 -13.02 0.93
CA ASP A 69 14.38 -13.48 2.28
C ASP A 69 15.51 -14.36 2.85
N LYS A 70 15.28 -14.88 4.07
CA LYS A 70 16.24 -15.75 4.78
C LYS A 70 16.59 -17.04 4.03
N ASN A 71 15.77 -17.45 3.06
CA ASN A 71 15.96 -18.66 2.26
C ASN A 71 16.55 -18.34 0.88
N GLY A 72 16.95 -17.08 0.62
CA GLY A 72 17.47 -16.64 -0.68
C GLY A 72 16.38 -16.29 -1.70
N TYR A 73 15.09 -16.37 -1.35
CA TYR A 73 14.01 -16.12 -2.29
C TYR A 73 13.77 -14.61 -2.48
N ARG A 74 13.79 -14.16 -3.74
CA ARG A 74 13.44 -12.78 -4.12
C ARG A 74 12.00 -12.70 -4.60
N GLU A 75 11.15 -12.12 -3.78
CA GLU A 75 9.71 -11.97 -4.08
C GLU A 75 9.45 -10.99 -5.22
N LEU A 76 10.25 -9.92 -5.30
CA LEU A 76 10.19 -8.89 -6.33
C LEU A 76 11.33 -9.08 -7.34
N ARG A 77 11.02 -9.04 -8.64
CA ARG A 77 12.00 -9.31 -9.71
C ARG A 77 12.37 -8.10 -10.57
N SER A 78 11.66 -6.98 -10.44
CA SER A 78 11.84 -5.78 -11.27
C SER A 78 11.19 -4.55 -10.62
N GLN A 79 11.50 -3.36 -11.16
CA GLN A 79 11.04 -2.06 -10.66
C GLN A 79 11.28 -1.90 -9.15
N TYR A 80 12.54 -2.04 -8.74
CA TYR A 80 12.96 -1.93 -7.35
C TYR A 80 12.82 -0.48 -6.87
N LEU A 81 12.37 -0.31 -5.63
CA LEU A 81 12.33 0.98 -4.96
C LEU A 81 13.23 0.91 -3.73
N ARG A 82 14.34 1.66 -3.78
CA ARG A 82 15.25 1.83 -2.65
C ARG A 82 14.92 3.12 -1.94
N VAL A 83 14.24 2.99 -0.81
CA VAL A 83 13.96 4.08 0.13
C VAL A 83 14.54 3.71 1.49
N SER A 84 15.14 4.68 2.16
CA SER A 84 15.62 4.58 3.53
C SER A 84 14.46 4.62 4.53
N ARG A 85 14.71 4.73 5.84
CA ARG A 85 13.62 4.90 6.82
C ARG A 85 13.22 6.37 6.85
N GLU A 86 14.22 7.22 6.77
CA GLU A 86 14.19 8.65 6.78
C GLU A 86 13.41 9.17 5.55
N ASP A 87 13.62 8.56 4.38
CA ASP A 87 12.85 8.88 3.17
C ASP A 87 11.35 8.62 3.35
N LEU A 88 10.96 7.63 4.17
CA LEU A 88 9.55 7.30 4.41
C LEU A 88 8.86 8.29 5.36
N GLU A 89 9.60 9.21 5.98
CA GLU A 89 9.03 10.34 6.72
C GLU A 89 8.44 11.40 5.77
N ASP A 90 8.94 11.46 4.53
CA ASP A 90 8.36 12.31 3.49
C ASP A 90 7.00 11.74 3.05
N PRO A 91 5.89 12.49 3.19
CA PRO A 91 4.56 12.03 2.80
C PRO A 91 4.43 11.63 1.33
N VAL A 92 5.11 12.34 0.42
CA VAL A 92 5.09 12.09 -1.02
C VAL A 92 5.77 10.76 -1.33
N VAL A 93 6.97 10.54 -0.76
CA VAL A 93 7.70 9.29 -0.93
C VAL A 93 6.93 8.12 -0.32
N ASN A 94 6.35 8.31 0.87
CA ASN A 94 5.60 7.27 1.56
C ASN A 94 4.37 6.81 0.76
N ILE A 95 3.65 7.74 0.14
CA ILE A 95 2.53 7.44 -0.75
C ILE A 95 3.00 6.65 -1.98
N GLY A 96 4.11 7.08 -2.61
CA GLY A 96 4.69 6.37 -3.74
C GLY A 96 5.07 4.93 -3.38
N ALA A 97 5.72 4.73 -2.23
CA ALA A 97 6.08 3.41 -1.72
C ALA A 97 4.84 2.55 -1.37
N GLY A 98 3.80 3.13 -0.78
CA GLY A 98 2.56 2.41 -0.47
C GLY A 98 1.80 1.95 -1.71
N ILE A 99 1.71 2.79 -2.74
CA ILE A 99 1.13 2.38 -4.03
C ILE A 99 1.97 1.27 -4.68
N ARG A 100 3.29 1.33 -4.57
CA ARG A 100 4.18 0.27 -5.04
C ARG A 100 3.95 -1.07 -4.33
N VAL A 101 3.67 -1.04 -3.03
CA VAL A 101 3.30 -2.22 -2.23
C VAL A 101 1.93 -2.76 -2.66
N LEU A 102 0.92 -1.90 -2.86
CA LEU A 102 -0.39 -2.31 -3.38
C LEU A 102 -0.26 -3.06 -4.71
N ALA A 103 0.47 -2.49 -5.66
CA ALA A 103 0.73 -3.12 -6.96
C ALA A 103 1.40 -4.50 -6.82
N HIS A 104 2.36 -4.61 -5.91
CA HIS A 104 3.04 -5.86 -5.61
C HIS A 104 2.08 -6.91 -5.01
N LYS A 105 1.25 -6.53 -4.04
CA LYS A 105 0.26 -7.41 -3.43
C LYS A 105 -0.80 -7.88 -4.43
N HIS A 106 -1.24 -7.00 -5.32
CA HIS A 106 -2.10 -7.39 -6.43
C HIS A 106 -1.43 -8.43 -7.32
N ARG A 107 -0.16 -8.24 -7.71
CA ARG A 107 0.57 -9.22 -8.54
C ARG A 107 0.62 -10.60 -7.89
N LEU A 108 0.86 -10.69 -6.58
CA LEU A 108 0.87 -11.96 -5.85
C LEU A 108 -0.50 -12.65 -5.80
N ARG A 109 -1.59 -11.89 -5.96
CA ARG A 109 -2.97 -12.34 -5.80
C ARG A 109 -3.79 -12.20 -7.08
N LYS A 110 -3.12 -12.07 -8.24
CA LYS A 110 -3.77 -11.80 -9.52
C LYS A 110 -4.74 -12.90 -9.94
N SER A 111 -4.49 -14.15 -9.53
CA SER A 111 -5.32 -15.32 -9.82
C SER A 111 -6.41 -15.58 -8.78
N GLU A 112 -6.49 -14.80 -7.70
CA GLU A 112 -7.50 -14.98 -6.66
C GLU A 112 -8.88 -14.59 -7.21
N LYS A 113 -9.89 -15.42 -6.94
CA LYS A 113 -11.28 -15.14 -7.35
C LYS A 113 -11.83 -13.90 -6.61
N GLY A 114 -12.83 -13.26 -7.20
CA GLY A 114 -13.52 -12.09 -6.62
C GLY A 114 -13.03 -10.76 -7.16
N ASP A 115 -13.32 -9.67 -6.45
CA ASP A 115 -12.95 -8.31 -6.85
C ASP A 115 -11.43 -8.09 -6.68
N PRO A 116 -10.68 -7.83 -7.77
CA PRO A 116 -9.24 -7.59 -7.70
C PRO A 116 -8.83 -6.40 -6.84
N LEU A 117 -9.66 -5.35 -6.78
CA LEU A 117 -9.40 -4.15 -5.99
C LEU A 117 -9.56 -4.45 -4.50
N TYR A 118 -10.60 -5.20 -4.13
CA TYR A 118 -10.80 -5.68 -2.76
C TYR A 118 -9.66 -6.60 -2.30
N ASN A 119 -9.32 -7.59 -3.12
CA ASN A 119 -8.24 -8.54 -2.83
C ASN A 119 -6.89 -7.84 -2.64
N MET A 120 -6.61 -6.80 -3.43
CA MET A 120 -5.39 -6.00 -3.30
C MET A 120 -5.35 -5.24 -1.96
N VAL A 121 -6.45 -4.58 -1.56
CA VAL A 121 -6.53 -3.87 -0.27
C VAL A 121 -6.46 -4.83 0.90
N LYS A 122 -7.12 -5.99 0.81
CA LYS A 122 -6.97 -7.07 1.80
C LYS A 122 -5.51 -7.47 1.96
N ALA A 123 -4.87 -7.86 0.85
CA ALA A 123 -3.49 -8.31 0.83
C ALA A 123 -2.46 -7.24 1.22
N TYR A 124 -2.83 -5.95 1.15
CA TYR A 124 -2.02 -4.84 1.67
C TYR A 124 -1.75 -5.00 3.16
N TYR A 125 -2.78 -5.34 3.93
CA TYR A 125 -2.68 -5.59 5.37
C TYR A 125 -2.24 -7.02 5.66
N SER A 126 -2.99 -8.02 5.19
CA SER A 126 -2.67 -9.44 5.35
C SER A 126 -3.57 -10.33 4.48
N TRP A 127 -3.21 -11.60 4.29
CA TRP A 127 -4.05 -12.57 3.58
C TRP A 127 -4.76 -13.55 4.52
N ASN A 128 -5.43 -13.01 5.54
CA ASN A 128 -6.19 -13.76 6.53
C ASN A 128 -7.51 -13.02 6.86
N LYS A 129 -8.16 -13.38 7.97
CA LYS A 129 -9.35 -12.71 8.47
C LYS A 129 -9.10 -11.22 8.78
N ASP A 130 -7.97 -10.88 9.40
CA ASP A 130 -7.68 -9.48 9.76
C ASP A 130 -7.58 -8.59 8.52
N GLY A 131 -7.03 -9.13 7.42
CA GLY A 131 -6.96 -8.43 6.15
C GLY A 131 -8.34 -8.24 5.50
N ASP A 132 -9.24 -9.19 5.70
CA ASP A 132 -10.63 -9.07 5.26
C ASP A 132 -11.37 -7.99 6.07
N ASP A 133 -11.24 -8.01 7.39
CA ASP A 133 -11.82 -7.01 8.28
C ASP A 133 -11.25 -5.60 7.98
N TYR A 134 -9.95 -5.52 7.68
CA TYR A 134 -9.30 -4.29 7.20
C TYR A 134 -9.89 -3.79 5.88
N ALA A 135 -10.01 -4.66 4.88
CA ALA A 135 -10.56 -4.29 3.58
C ALA A 135 -12.01 -3.81 3.70
N LYS A 136 -12.85 -4.51 4.47
CA LYS A 136 -14.22 -4.06 4.77
C LYS A 136 -14.25 -2.65 5.32
N LYS A 137 -13.47 -2.37 6.37
CA LYS A 137 -13.37 -1.04 6.98
C LYS A 137 -12.98 0.03 5.96
N VAL A 138 -11.97 -0.24 5.14
CA VAL A 138 -11.54 0.70 4.08
C VAL A 138 -12.66 0.95 3.06
N PHE A 139 -13.33 -0.10 2.59
CA PHE A 139 -14.38 0.04 1.57
C PHE A 139 -15.68 0.66 2.11
N GLU A 140 -16.03 0.43 3.36
CA GLU A 140 -17.14 1.10 4.04
C GLU A 140 -16.91 2.60 4.09
N LEU A 141 -15.74 3.04 4.58
CA LEU A 141 -15.37 4.45 4.62
C LEU A 141 -15.29 5.06 3.22
N TYR A 142 -14.71 4.35 2.25
CA TYR A 142 -14.63 4.81 0.86
C TYR A 142 -16.01 5.04 0.24
N LYS A 143 -16.95 4.11 0.44
CA LYS A 143 -18.34 4.24 -0.02
C LYS A 143 -19.07 5.39 0.66
N ALA A 144 -18.87 5.56 1.98
CA ALA A 144 -19.46 6.68 2.73
C ALA A 144 -18.94 8.03 2.23
N SER A 145 -17.62 8.16 2.01
CA SER A 145 -17.01 9.37 1.47
C SER A 145 -17.43 9.67 0.04
N LYS A 146 -17.74 8.66 -0.79
CA LYS A 146 -18.28 8.87 -2.14
C LYS A 146 -19.69 9.44 -2.17
N LYS A 147 -20.52 9.11 -1.19
CA LYS A 147 -21.90 9.63 -1.09
C LYS A 147 -21.98 11.07 -0.56
N SER A 148 -20.90 11.54 0.05
CA SER A 148 -20.82 12.87 0.67
C SER A 148 -20.20 13.93 -0.24
N ASN A 149 -19.76 13.54 -1.44
CA ASN A 149 -19.26 14.43 -2.51
C ASN A 149 -20.20 14.35 -3.71
#